data_AF-A0A7J8D4N7-F1
#
_entry.id   AF-A0A7J8D4N7-F1
#
_cell.length_a   1.000
_cell.length_b   1.000
_cell.length_c   1.000
_cell.angle_alpha   90.00
_cell.angle_beta   90.00
_cell.angle_gamma   90.00
#
_symmetry.space_group_name_H-M   'P 1'
#
loop_
_entity.id
_entity.type
_entity.pdbx_description
1 polymer ?
#
loop_
_entity_poly.entity_id
_entity_poly.type
_entity_poly.pdbx_seq_one_letter_code
_entity_poly.pdbx_strand_id
1 'polypeptide(L)'
;MDSRAPSAQGLPQRLWPGADGQHGAGEQRLLGGLAAAQTLARVVRPCYGPYGRQKLLVTARGDTVLTGYAAAILGALELEHPAARLLRDAALGQAERSGDGVAFVVLLAEALLAQAEHLLLAGLPRAQLRAAYAAAAAEALDLLPALAFRALGPLEDPSWALHSAMNTHALSHADHLARLVAHACWEAREPDGGFRPERVGVCALRGGHARDSLLLPGLVLAATPCGQVAAVPSGARVGLFACTFGPASPKAPATARLSSPLDLASFRVGSEQLVEKQVAQLAAADVNVAVVWGEVEERALAHADHYGVMVIQVKSRRELVYLSEVLDTPLMPHLVAPPELGRCAKVYALDLGEALAVVFEWESQGTPALTLVLRGATPAGLRGAVQAAYHGIDAYCQLCQDPRLLPGAGATELALAQMLADKGARLQAPDGPALLAFAHALRSVPATLAENAGLVVAKVMAEASAAHQAGNFFIGVGVEGIINVYQAGVWDTLIAKAQGIRAVADVALQLVTIDEIVVAKKSPTPQEDLNPNPKKAKKRLSAVGAKKSPLTNK
;
A
#
# COMPACT_ATOMS: atom_id res chain seq x y z
N MET A 1 12.24 -3.56 63.56
CA MET A 1 11.49 -4.78 63.17
C MET A 1 10.15 -4.33 62.60
N ASP A 2 9.86 -4.27 61.30
CA ASP A 2 10.62 -4.47 60.07
C ASP A 2 9.98 -3.57 59.00
N SER A 3 10.81 -2.80 58.31
CA SER A 3 10.46 -2.02 57.13
C SER A 3 10.33 -2.96 55.92
N ARG A 4 9.11 -3.19 55.42
CA ARG A 4 8.90 -3.85 54.13
C ARG A 4 9.21 -2.87 52.99
N ALA A 5 10.35 -3.09 52.33
CA ALA A 5 10.68 -2.47 51.05
C ALA A 5 9.64 -2.85 49.97
N PRO A 6 9.34 -1.97 49.00
CA PRO A 6 8.49 -2.33 47.88
C PRO A 6 9.20 -3.36 47.00
N SER A 7 8.50 -4.45 46.69
CA SER A 7 8.97 -5.55 45.84
C SER A 7 9.48 -5.06 44.50
N ALA A 8 10.64 -5.59 44.08
CA ALA A 8 11.33 -5.32 42.84
C ALA A 8 10.39 -5.18 41.64
N GLN A 9 10.58 -4.10 40.87
CA GLN A 9 10.03 -3.97 39.52
C GLN A 9 10.44 -5.22 38.73
N GLY A 10 9.48 -6.09 38.44
CA GLY A 10 9.75 -7.33 37.73
C GLY A 10 10.32 -7.02 36.34
N LEU A 11 11.52 -7.52 36.07
CA LEU A 11 12.19 -7.43 34.78
C LEU A 11 11.25 -7.87 33.64
N PRO A 12 11.38 -7.30 32.43
CA PRO A 12 10.68 -7.78 31.24
C PRO A 12 10.87 -9.29 31.08
N GLN A 13 9.77 -10.01 30.85
CA GLN A 13 9.83 -11.46 30.66
C GLN A 13 10.36 -11.76 29.25
N ARG A 14 11.32 -12.68 29.17
CA ARG A 14 11.81 -13.24 27.91
C ARG A 14 10.66 -13.95 27.21
N LEU A 15 10.33 -13.56 25.97
CA LEU A 15 9.27 -14.19 25.18
C LEU A 15 9.69 -15.53 24.56
N TRP A 16 11.00 -15.81 24.55
CA TRP A 16 11.55 -17.00 23.91
C TRP A 16 12.53 -17.68 24.85
N PRO A 17 12.55 -19.02 24.96
CA PRO A 17 13.44 -19.70 25.89
C PRO A 17 14.88 -19.41 25.48
N GLY A 18 15.59 -18.67 26.34
CA GLY A 18 17.04 -18.76 26.43
C GLY A 18 17.41 -20.17 26.87
N ALA A 19 18.50 -20.69 26.33
CA ALA A 19 18.96 -22.06 26.49
C ALA A 19 19.38 -22.40 27.94
N ASP A 20 18.41 -22.55 28.84
CA ASP A 20 18.61 -23.18 30.14
C ASP A 20 17.99 -24.58 30.11
N GLY A 21 18.84 -25.56 29.77
CA GLY A 21 18.68 -26.96 30.18
C GLY A 21 17.58 -27.77 29.51
N GLN A 22 17.76 -28.15 28.25
CA GLN A 22 17.35 -29.46 27.75
C GLN A 22 18.10 -29.80 26.46
N HIS A 23 19.04 -30.75 26.55
CA HIS A 23 19.70 -31.35 25.40
C HIS A 23 18.67 -32.16 24.59
N GLY A 24 18.30 -31.62 23.43
CA GLY A 24 17.70 -32.33 22.32
C GLY A 24 18.24 -31.72 21.04
N ALA A 25 18.84 -32.53 20.16
CA ALA A 25 19.53 -32.10 18.95
C ALA A 25 18.58 -31.38 17.97
N GLY A 26 18.45 -30.06 18.12
CA GLY A 26 17.83 -29.15 17.18
C GLY A 26 18.73 -27.93 17.03
N GLU A 27 19.01 -27.54 15.80
CA GLU A 27 19.94 -26.46 15.42
C GLU A 27 19.80 -25.22 16.33
N GLN A 28 20.89 -24.84 17.00
CA GLN A 28 20.95 -23.56 17.72
C GLN A 28 20.86 -22.42 16.70
N ARG A 29 19.67 -21.85 16.56
CA ARG A 29 19.46 -20.66 15.72
C ARG A 29 20.13 -19.46 16.37
N LEU A 30 21.12 -18.88 15.69
CA LEU A 30 21.89 -17.74 16.18
C LEU A 30 21.18 -16.41 15.89
N LEU A 31 20.25 -16.40 14.93
CA LEU A 31 19.44 -15.25 14.55
C LEU A 31 18.00 -15.41 15.01
N GLY A 32 17.64 -14.80 16.14
CA GLY A 32 16.26 -14.83 16.67
C GLY A 32 15.21 -14.33 15.67
N GLY A 33 15.58 -13.46 14.74
CA GLY A 33 14.70 -12.95 13.68
C GLY A 33 14.47 -13.87 12.48
N LEU A 34 15.33 -14.87 12.23
CA LEU A 34 15.28 -15.67 11.01
C LEU A 34 14.01 -16.52 10.92
N ALA A 35 13.60 -17.16 12.03
CA ALA A 35 12.39 -17.98 12.06
C ALA A 35 11.12 -17.17 11.70
N ALA A 36 11.08 -15.92 12.14
CA ALA A 36 10.00 -15.00 11.85
C ALA A 36 10.00 -14.56 10.36
N ALA A 37 11.19 -14.25 9.81
CA ALA A 37 11.35 -13.95 8.39
C ALA A 37 10.97 -15.15 7.50
N GLN A 38 11.41 -16.36 7.85
CA GLN A 38 11.04 -17.62 7.19
C GLN A 38 9.53 -17.85 7.18
N THR A 39 8.86 -17.53 8.29
CA THR A 39 7.40 -17.65 8.39
C THR A 39 6.71 -16.70 7.43
N LEU A 40 7.12 -15.42 7.39
CA LEU A 40 6.58 -14.45 6.42
C LEU A 40 6.86 -14.86 4.97
N ALA A 41 8.10 -15.27 4.67
CA ALA A 41 8.50 -15.73 3.35
C ALA A 41 7.67 -16.94 2.91
N ARG A 42 7.42 -17.93 3.79
CA ARG A 42 6.55 -19.08 3.49
C ARG A 42 5.12 -18.66 3.13
N VAL A 43 4.61 -17.60 3.76
CA VAL A 43 3.30 -17.06 3.42
C VAL A 43 3.36 -16.46 2.01
N VAL A 44 4.29 -15.56 1.70
CA VAL A 44 4.26 -14.81 0.43
C VAL A 44 4.88 -15.55 -0.77
N ARG A 45 5.80 -16.50 -0.56
CA ARG A 45 6.55 -17.23 -1.61
C ARG A 45 5.65 -17.83 -2.69
N PRO A 46 4.56 -18.55 -2.35
CA PRO A 46 3.70 -19.15 -3.37
C PRO A 46 2.97 -18.11 -4.24
N CYS A 47 2.96 -16.84 -3.86
CA CYS A 47 2.30 -15.76 -4.58
C CYS A 47 3.24 -15.00 -5.54
N TYR A 48 4.54 -15.33 -5.57
CA TYR A 48 5.54 -14.56 -6.31
C TYR A 48 5.56 -14.93 -7.81
N GLY A 49 5.61 -13.91 -8.67
CA GLY A 49 5.64 -14.07 -10.13
C GLY A 49 4.26 -14.22 -10.77
N PRO A 50 4.21 -14.30 -12.12
CA PRO A 50 2.95 -14.33 -12.88
C PRO A 50 2.10 -15.60 -12.65
N TYR A 51 2.72 -16.69 -12.20
CA TYR A 51 2.04 -17.94 -11.82
C TYR A 51 1.84 -18.08 -10.31
N GLY A 52 1.92 -16.95 -9.59
CA GLY A 52 1.66 -16.89 -8.16
C GLY A 52 0.24 -17.34 -7.81
N ARG A 53 0.13 -18.16 -6.77
CA ARG A 53 -1.14 -18.64 -6.23
C ARG A 53 -1.81 -17.54 -5.39
N GLN A 54 -3.13 -17.45 -5.50
CA GLN A 54 -3.92 -16.55 -4.67
C GLN A 54 -4.17 -17.16 -3.28
N LYS A 55 -4.40 -16.28 -2.29
CA LYS A 55 -4.79 -16.65 -0.93
C LYS A 55 -6.19 -16.17 -0.61
N LEU A 56 -6.91 -16.98 0.14
CA LEU A 56 -8.17 -16.60 0.75
C LEU A 56 -7.89 -16.00 2.14
N LEU A 57 -7.98 -14.68 2.25
CA LEU A 57 -7.84 -13.95 3.51
C LEU A 57 -9.21 -13.79 4.14
N VAL A 58 -9.31 -14.11 5.44
CA VAL A 58 -10.48 -13.79 6.25
C VAL A 58 -10.10 -12.63 7.15
N THR A 59 -10.74 -11.47 6.94
CA THR A 59 -10.46 -10.29 7.76
C THR A 59 -11.06 -10.42 9.15
N ALA A 60 -10.60 -9.61 10.12
CA ALA A 60 -11.17 -9.57 11.46
C ALA A 60 -12.68 -9.22 11.49
N ARG A 61 -13.22 -8.64 10.40
CA ARG A 61 -14.65 -8.33 10.24
C ARG A 61 -15.47 -9.48 9.66
N GLY A 62 -14.84 -10.59 9.29
CA GLY A 62 -15.48 -11.75 8.65
C GLY A 62 -15.52 -11.69 7.12
N ASP A 63 -15.07 -10.59 6.51
CA ASP A 63 -15.01 -10.47 5.05
C ASP A 63 -13.96 -11.41 4.47
N THR A 64 -14.29 -12.10 3.38
CA THR A 64 -13.38 -12.97 2.64
C THR A 64 -12.83 -12.24 1.42
N VAL A 65 -11.50 -12.19 1.31
CA VAL A 65 -10.79 -11.52 0.22
C VAL A 65 -9.84 -12.51 -0.44
N LEU A 66 -10.05 -12.78 -1.72
CA LEU A 66 -9.14 -13.57 -2.54
C LEU A 66 -8.07 -12.65 -3.15
N THR A 67 -6.80 -12.86 -2.82
CA THR A 67 -5.68 -12.01 -3.28
C THR A 67 -4.34 -12.77 -3.35
N GLY A 68 -3.56 -12.53 -4.40
CA GLY A 68 -2.16 -12.95 -4.49
C GLY A 68 -1.18 -11.84 -4.08
N TYR A 69 -1.67 -10.63 -3.77
CA TYR A 69 -0.82 -9.47 -3.56
C TYR A 69 -0.14 -9.49 -2.20
N ALA A 70 1.19 -9.51 -2.20
CA ALA A 70 1.96 -9.54 -0.97
C ALA A 70 1.69 -8.31 -0.08
N ALA A 71 1.51 -7.11 -0.65
CA ALA A 71 1.11 -5.91 0.12
C ALA A 71 -0.19 -6.14 0.90
N ALA A 72 -1.24 -6.60 0.22
CA ALA A 72 -2.54 -6.84 0.81
C ALA A 72 -2.49 -7.95 1.88
N ILE A 73 -1.74 -9.03 1.61
CA ILE A 73 -1.55 -10.13 2.56
C ILE A 73 -0.83 -9.61 3.80
N LEU A 74 0.33 -8.97 3.64
CA LEU A 74 1.14 -8.48 4.75
C LEU A 74 0.44 -7.38 5.57
N GLY A 75 -0.35 -6.53 4.94
CA GLY A 75 -1.15 -5.50 5.61
C GLY A 75 -2.32 -6.07 6.41
N ALA A 76 -2.83 -7.25 6.06
CA ALA A 76 -3.91 -7.93 6.77
C ALA A 76 -3.41 -8.82 7.92
N LEU A 77 -2.13 -9.17 7.97
CA LEU A 77 -1.57 -10.04 9.00
C LEU A 77 -1.30 -9.31 10.32
N GLU A 78 -1.79 -9.87 11.41
CA GLU A 78 -1.43 -9.46 12.78
C GLU A 78 -0.12 -10.15 13.18
N LEU A 79 0.95 -9.37 13.33
CA LEU A 79 2.30 -9.89 13.61
C LEU A 79 2.72 -9.56 15.04
N GLU A 80 3.00 -10.60 15.84
CA GLU A 80 3.51 -10.45 17.20
C GLU A 80 5.03 -10.21 17.22
N HIS A 81 5.76 -10.97 16.40
CA HIS A 81 7.23 -10.96 16.42
C HIS A 81 7.80 -9.63 15.88
N PRO A 82 8.68 -8.93 16.61
CA PRO A 82 9.20 -7.63 16.19
C PRO A 82 10.02 -7.70 14.89
N ALA A 83 10.82 -8.76 14.68
CA ALA A 83 11.53 -8.92 13.40
C ALA A 83 10.59 -9.10 12.19
N ALA A 84 9.44 -9.76 12.40
CA ALA A 84 8.43 -9.89 11.34
C ALA A 84 7.78 -8.54 11.04
N ARG A 85 7.49 -7.74 12.08
CA ARG A 85 6.99 -6.36 11.91
C ARG A 85 7.99 -5.48 11.17
N LEU A 86 9.27 -5.51 11.54
CA LEU A 86 10.32 -4.75 10.85
C LEU A 86 10.40 -5.12 9.36
N LEU A 87 10.40 -6.42 9.05
CA LEU A 87 10.44 -6.90 7.67
C LEU A 87 9.17 -6.51 6.89
N ARG A 88 7.99 -6.63 7.52
CA ARG A 88 6.71 -6.18 6.94
C ARG A 88 6.76 -4.69 6.62
N ASP A 89 7.19 -3.87 7.57
CA ASP A 89 7.18 -2.40 7.42
C ASP A 89 8.16 -1.96 6.33
N ALA A 90 9.33 -2.59 6.22
CA ALA A 90 10.26 -2.35 5.12
C ALA A 90 9.68 -2.76 3.75
N ALA A 91 8.99 -3.91 3.69
CA ALA A 91 8.37 -4.40 2.47
C ALA A 91 7.16 -3.54 2.05
N LEU A 92 6.34 -3.06 2.99
CA LEU A 92 5.24 -2.14 2.70
C LEU A 92 5.76 -0.75 2.31
N GLY A 93 6.80 -0.26 2.98
CA GLY A 93 7.47 0.99 2.59
C GLY A 93 8.13 0.91 1.21
N GLN A 94 8.47 -0.28 0.72
CA GLN A 94 8.87 -0.48 -0.69
C GLN A 94 7.67 -0.28 -1.63
N ALA A 95 6.49 -0.82 -1.30
CA ALA A 95 5.27 -0.60 -2.09
C ALA A 95 4.87 0.88 -2.13
N GLU A 96 5.00 1.61 -1.02
CA GLU A 96 4.67 3.03 -0.97
C GLU A 96 5.57 3.90 -1.86
N ARG A 97 6.84 3.49 -2.06
CA ARG A 97 7.81 4.23 -2.86
C ARG A 97 7.85 3.80 -4.33
N SER A 98 7.63 2.51 -4.58
CA SER A 98 7.82 1.90 -5.89
C SER A 98 6.53 1.29 -6.48
N GLY A 99 5.41 1.25 -5.76
CA GLY A 99 4.21 0.56 -6.20
C GLY A 99 4.28 -0.97 -6.22
N ASP A 100 5.49 -1.55 -6.21
CA ASP A 100 5.73 -3.00 -6.26
C ASP A 100 7.05 -3.38 -5.54
N GLY A 101 7.35 -4.69 -5.46
CA GLY A 101 8.59 -5.25 -4.91
C GLY A 101 8.44 -5.83 -3.50
N VAL A 102 7.23 -5.87 -2.95
CA VAL A 102 6.97 -6.33 -1.57
C VAL A 102 7.43 -7.78 -1.37
N ALA A 103 7.00 -8.67 -2.26
CA ALA A 103 7.38 -10.08 -2.19
C ALA A 103 8.90 -10.26 -2.42
N PHE A 104 9.48 -9.50 -3.35
CA PHE A 104 10.92 -9.49 -3.58
C PHE A 104 11.70 -9.13 -2.31
N VAL A 105 11.29 -8.07 -1.60
CA VAL A 105 11.94 -7.66 -0.34
C VAL A 105 11.86 -8.75 0.72
N VAL A 106 10.68 -9.35 0.93
CA VAL A 106 10.51 -10.41 1.94
C VAL A 106 11.35 -11.65 1.60
N LEU A 107 11.31 -12.10 0.34
CA LEU A 107 12.02 -13.31 -0.10
C LEU A 107 13.54 -13.14 -0.04
N LEU A 108 14.06 -12.02 -0.55
CA LEU A 108 15.50 -11.79 -0.58
C LEU A 108 16.06 -11.50 0.82
N ALA A 109 15.33 -10.77 1.67
CA ALA A 109 15.73 -10.57 3.06
C ALA A 109 15.80 -11.89 3.84
N GLU A 110 14.81 -12.77 3.66
CA GLU A 110 14.85 -14.10 4.28
C GLU A 110 16.04 -14.93 3.80
N ALA A 111 16.29 -14.95 2.49
CA ALA A 111 17.43 -15.67 1.93
C ALA A 111 18.78 -15.13 2.44
N LEU A 112 18.94 -13.81 2.56
CA LEU A 112 20.15 -13.20 3.11
C LEU A 112 20.34 -13.53 4.60
N LEU A 113 19.27 -13.55 5.38
CA LEU A 113 19.31 -13.92 6.80
C LEU A 113 19.67 -15.40 6.98
N ALA A 114 19.18 -16.28 6.10
CA ALA A 114 19.56 -17.69 6.11
C ALA A 114 21.07 -17.86 5.83
N GLN A 115 21.60 -17.13 4.84
CA GLN A 115 23.04 -17.14 4.58
C GLN A 115 23.86 -16.49 5.71
N ALA A 116 23.31 -15.48 6.37
CA ALA A 116 23.94 -14.84 7.51
C ALA A 116 24.09 -15.83 8.68
N GLU A 117 23.07 -16.64 8.96
CA GLU A 117 23.15 -17.68 9.99
C GLU A 117 24.26 -18.69 9.69
N HIS A 118 24.41 -19.12 8.43
CA HIS A 118 25.53 -20.00 8.04
C HIS A 118 26.89 -19.38 8.30
N LEU A 119 27.08 -18.10 7.98
CA LEU A 119 28.35 -17.40 8.22
C LEU A 119 28.63 -17.20 9.72
N LEU A 120 27.60 -16.94 10.52
CA LEU A 120 27.73 -16.86 11.98
C LEU A 120 28.11 -18.21 12.59
N LEU A 121 27.50 -19.31 12.12
CA LEU A 121 27.85 -20.68 12.54
C LEU A 121 29.27 -21.05 12.12
N ALA A 122 29.74 -20.53 10.98
CA ALA A 122 31.13 -20.67 10.53
C ALA A 122 32.14 -19.81 11.34
N GLY A 123 31.67 -19.07 12.35
CA GLY A 123 32.52 -18.31 13.27
C GLY A 123 32.77 -16.85 12.88
N LEU A 124 32.06 -16.31 11.87
CA LEU A 124 32.19 -14.91 11.49
C LEU A 124 31.56 -13.99 12.55
N PRO A 125 32.28 -13.03 13.13
CA PRO A 125 31.69 -12.12 14.12
C PRO A 125 30.60 -11.23 13.50
N ARG A 126 29.50 -10.99 14.24
CA ARG A 126 28.36 -10.16 13.81
C ARG A 126 28.77 -8.80 13.25
N ALA A 127 29.74 -8.14 13.88
CA ALA A 127 30.23 -6.83 13.43
C ALA A 127 30.92 -6.89 12.05
N GLN A 128 31.72 -7.94 11.80
CA GLN A 128 32.38 -8.16 10.51
C GLN A 128 31.36 -8.57 9.45
N LEU A 129 30.42 -9.46 9.78
CA LEU A 129 29.34 -9.85 8.89
C LEU A 129 28.50 -8.64 8.45
N ARG A 130 28.14 -7.75 9.39
CA ARG A 130 27.41 -6.51 9.09
C ARG A 130 28.19 -5.63 8.11
N ALA A 131 29.49 -5.43 8.34
CA ALA A 131 30.32 -4.62 7.44
C ALA A 131 30.43 -5.25 6.04
N ALA A 132 30.66 -6.56 5.98
CA ALA A 132 30.80 -7.30 4.73
C ALA A 132 29.48 -7.35 3.93
N TYR A 133 28.33 -7.49 4.58
CA TYR A 133 27.01 -7.40 3.93
C TYR A 133 26.71 -5.99 3.42
N ALA A 134 27.10 -4.95 4.15
CA ALA A 134 26.95 -3.58 3.68
C ALA A 134 27.80 -3.33 2.42
N ALA A 135 29.05 -3.84 2.40
CA ALA A 135 29.92 -3.77 1.24
C ALA A 135 29.37 -4.58 0.04
N ALA A 136 28.84 -5.79 0.28
CA ALA A 136 28.23 -6.61 -0.76
C ALA A 136 26.98 -5.96 -1.36
N ALA A 137 26.14 -5.31 -0.53
CA ALA A 137 24.98 -4.57 -1.01
C ALA A 137 25.38 -3.34 -1.84
N ALA A 138 26.41 -2.60 -1.41
CA ALA A 138 26.95 -1.48 -2.18
C ALA A 138 27.48 -1.95 -3.54
N GLU A 139 28.24 -3.04 -3.57
CA GLU A 139 28.72 -3.65 -4.82
C GLU A 139 27.56 -4.03 -5.75
N ALA A 140 26.53 -4.69 -5.23
CA ALA A 140 25.37 -5.08 -6.03
C ALA A 140 24.67 -3.87 -6.66
N LEU A 141 24.56 -2.77 -5.92
CA LEU A 141 23.96 -1.51 -6.40
C LEU A 141 24.84 -0.80 -7.42
N ASP A 142 26.16 -0.88 -7.29
CA ASP A 142 27.12 -0.28 -8.23
C ASP A 142 27.15 -1.05 -9.57
N LEU A 143 26.95 -2.37 -9.53
CA LEU A 143 26.88 -3.21 -10.73
C LEU A 143 25.54 -3.12 -11.47
N LEU A 144 24.44 -2.86 -10.75
CA LEU A 144 23.08 -2.87 -11.29
C LEU A 144 22.88 -1.98 -12.55
N PRO A 145 23.39 -0.73 -12.61
CA PRO A 145 23.26 0.10 -13.81
C PRO A 145 23.91 -0.48 -15.07
N ALA A 146 24.96 -1.29 -14.94
CA ALA A 146 25.63 -1.90 -16.08
C ALA A 146 24.79 -3.02 -16.73
N LEU A 147 23.76 -3.51 -16.04
CA LEU A 147 22.81 -4.50 -16.55
C LEU A 147 21.62 -3.88 -17.29
N ALA A 148 21.51 -2.54 -17.31
CA ALA A 148 20.45 -1.85 -18.03
C ALA A 148 20.56 -2.11 -19.54
N PHE A 149 19.47 -2.55 -20.15
CA PHE A 149 19.45 -2.86 -21.58
C PHE A 149 19.20 -1.60 -22.42
N ARG A 150 18.21 -0.79 -22.02
CA ARG A 150 17.87 0.48 -22.67
C ARG A 150 17.16 1.43 -21.72
N ALA A 151 17.14 2.70 -22.10
CA ALA A 151 16.25 3.70 -21.54
C ALA A 151 14.98 3.83 -22.39
N LEU A 152 13.84 4.10 -21.75
CA LEU A 152 12.63 4.57 -22.40
C LEU A 152 12.87 5.99 -22.95
N GLY A 153 12.57 6.20 -24.24
CA GLY A 153 12.67 7.53 -24.84
C GLY A 153 11.65 8.52 -24.26
N PRO A 154 11.96 9.84 -24.22
CA PRO A 154 11.07 10.85 -23.62
C PRO A 154 9.72 10.98 -24.36
N LEU A 155 9.69 10.64 -25.65
CA LEU A 155 8.50 10.65 -26.47
C LEU A 155 8.04 9.26 -26.93
N GLU A 156 8.62 8.21 -26.35
CA GLU A 156 8.29 6.83 -26.69
C GLU A 156 7.01 6.39 -25.99
N ASP A 157 6.16 5.61 -26.68
CA ASP A 157 5.00 4.98 -26.05
C ASP A 157 5.48 3.98 -24.97
N PRO A 158 5.12 4.19 -23.69
CA PRO A 158 5.57 3.33 -22.61
C PRO A 158 4.84 1.98 -22.55
N SER A 159 3.82 1.73 -23.38
CA SER A 159 2.96 0.53 -23.30
C SER A 159 3.73 -0.79 -23.20
N TRP A 160 4.80 -0.96 -23.97
CA TRP A 160 5.64 -2.15 -23.94
C TRP A 160 6.46 -2.29 -22.65
N ALA A 161 6.86 -1.18 -22.03
CA ALA A 161 7.63 -1.17 -20.80
C ALA A 161 6.73 -1.42 -19.57
N LEU A 162 5.48 -0.95 -19.62
CA LEU A 162 4.50 -1.17 -18.56
C LEU A 162 3.89 -2.58 -18.58
N HIS A 163 3.86 -3.21 -19.75
CA HIS A 163 3.21 -4.51 -19.94
C HIS A 163 3.68 -5.57 -18.92
N SER A 164 4.99 -5.70 -18.67
CA SER A 164 5.52 -6.70 -17.73
C SER A 164 5.08 -6.46 -16.28
N ALA A 165 5.09 -5.21 -15.81
CA ALA A 165 4.67 -4.83 -14.46
C ALA A 165 3.17 -5.09 -14.23
N MET A 166 2.37 -5.04 -15.29
CA MET A 166 0.91 -5.23 -15.22
C MET A 166 0.49 -6.69 -15.40
N ASN A 167 1.23 -7.46 -16.21
CA ASN A 167 0.88 -8.82 -16.60
C ASN A 167 0.97 -9.84 -15.46
N THR A 168 1.73 -9.56 -14.40
CA THR A 168 1.76 -10.38 -13.18
C THR A 168 0.41 -10.43 -12.45
N HIS A 169 -0.51 -9.52 -12.79
CA HIS A 169 -1.70 -9.21 -12.01
C HIS A 169 -3.00 -9.13 -12.83
N ALA A 170 -2.89 -8.95 -14.14
CA ALA A 170 -4.03 -8.97 -15.07
C ALA A 170 -4.31 -10.40 -15.56
N LEU A 171 -5.47 -10.97 -15.20
CA LEU A 171 -5.86 -12.34 -15.58
C LEU A 171 -6.19 -12.50 -17.08
N SER A 172 -6.48 -11.41 -17.80
CA SER A 172 -6.75 -11.42 -19.24
C SER A 172 -6.60 -10.02 -19.84
N HIS A 173 -6.18 -9.91 -21.12
CA HIS A 173 -6.09 -8.65 -21.87
C HIS A 173 -5.08 -7.61 -21.35
N ALA A 174 -3.94 -8.05 -20.81
CA ALA A 174 -2.88 -7.16 -20.33
C ALA A 174 -2.43 -6.13 -21.39
N ASP A 175 -2.37 -6.51 -22.68
CA ASP A 175 -2.04 -5.60 -23.77
C ASP A 175 -2.97 -4.38 -23.89
N HIS A 176 -4.29 -4.62 -23.83
CA HIS A 176 -5.27 -3.55 -23.95
C HIS A 176 -5.19 -2.61 -22.74
N LEU A 177 -5.08 -3.19 -21.54
CA LEU A 177 -4.95 -2.43 -20.31
C LEU A 177 -3.65 -1.62 -20.29
N ALA A 178 -2.53 -2.20 -20.72
CA ALA A 178 -1.23 -1.53 -20.79
C ALA A 178 -1.24 -0.34 -21.74
N ARG A 179 -1.88 -0.46 -22.91
CA ARG A 179 -2.07 0.68 -23.83
C ARG A 179 -2.95 1.76 -23.22
N LEU A 180 -4.03 1.39 -22.52
CA LEU A 180 -4.93 2.35 -21.90
C LEU A 180 -4.25 3.12 -20.76
N VAL A 181 -3.48 2.41 -19.91
CA VAL A 181 -2.69 3.01 -18.84
C VAL A 181 -1.58 3.89 -19.41
N ALA A 182 -0.85 3.42 -20.43
CA ALA A 182 0.16 4.21 -21.13
C ALA A 182 -0.40 5.51 -21.68
N HIS A 183 -1.58 5.46 -22.31
CA HIS A 183 -2.27 6.65 -22.81
C HIS A 183 -2.66 7.61 -21.67
N ALA A 184 -3.22 7.10 -20.56
CA ALA A 184 -3.53 7.94 -19.40
C ALA A 184 -2.30 8.60 -18.79
N CYS A 185 -1.21 7.85 -18.64
CA CYS A 185 0.07 8.35 -18.15
C CYS A 185 0.70 9.41 -19.07
N TRP A 186 0.58 9.21 -20.38
CA TRP A 186 1.06 10.16 -21.37
C TRP A 186 0.30 11.49 -21.32
N GLU A 187 -1.04 11.43 -21.26
CA GLU A 187 -1.90 12.61 -21.18
C GLU A 187 -1.76 13.35 -19.83
N ALA A 188 -1.44 12.63 -18.75
CA ALA A 188 -1.19 13.22 -17.43
C ALA A 188 0.24 13.73 -17.24
N ARG A 189 1.12 13.65 -18.25
CA ARG A 189 2.50 14.14 -18.15
C ARG A 189 2.53 15.66 -18.03
N GLU A 190 3.38 16.16 -17.13
CA GLU A 190 3.61 17.59 -16.98
C GLU A 190 4.52 18.14 -18.08
N PRO A 191 4.42 19.44 -18.44
CA PRO A 191 5.28 20.05 -19.46
C PRO A 191 6.77 19.99 -19.16
N ASP A 192 7.15 19.89 -17.89
CA ASP A 192 8.53 19.75 -17.42
C ASP A 192 9.07 18.31 -17.50
N GLY A 193 8.25 17.37 -17.97
CA GLY A 193 8.56 15.93 -18.02
C GLY A 193 8.27 15.20 -16.71
N GLY A 194 7.79 15.89 -15.68
CA GLY A 194 7.31 15.30 -14.44
C GLY A 194 6.02 14.49 -14.62
N PHE A 195 5.74 13.64 -13.64
CA PHE A 195 4.52 12.85 -13.59
C PHE A 195 4.01 12.79 -12.15
N ARG A 196 2.72 13.06 -11.97
CA ARG A 196 2.02 12.98 -10.68
C ARG A 196 0.99 11.84 -10.75
N PRO A 197 1.26 10.68 -10.14
CA PRO A 197 0.34 9.54 -10.14
C PRO A 197 -1.08 9.90 -9.69
N GLU A 198 -1.21 10.87 -8.78
CA GLU A 198 -2.47 11.31 -8.20
C GLU A 198 -3.41 11.95 -9.24
N ARG A 199 -2.88 12.40 -10.38
CA ARG A 199 -3.68 12.91 -11.51
C ARG A 199 -4.37 11.77 -12.28
N VAL A 200 -4.01 10.52 -12.08
CA VAL A 200 -4.63 9.37 -12.76
C VAL A 200 -5.44 8.55 -11.75
N GLY A 201 -6.76 8.75 -11.77
CA GLY A 201 -7.70 7.94 -11.01
C GLY A 201 -8.01 6.60 -11.70
N VAL A 202 -8.41 5.61 -10.91
CA VAL A 202 -8.91 4.32 -11.40
C VAL A 202 -10.29 4.07 -10.80
N CYS A 203 -11.31 3.96 -11.66
CA CYS A 203 -12.68 3.70 -11.26
C CYS A 203 -13.11 2.30 -11.74
N ALA A 204 -13.54 1.46 -10.80
CA ALA A 204 -13.91 0.09 -11.07
C ALA A 204 -15.43 -0.06 -11.18
N LEU A 205 -15.93 -0.38 -12.37
CA LEU A 205 -17.37 -0.59 -12.62
C LEU A 205 -17.63 -2.05 -13.01
N ARG A 206 -18.64 -2.64 -12.38
CA ARG A 206 -19.03 -4.04 -12.64
C ARG A 206 -19.80 -4.15 -13.96
N GLY A 207 -19.70 -5.32 -14.59
CA GLY A 207 -20.40 -5.63 -15.83
C GLY A 207 -19.57 -5.30 -17.08
N GLY A 208 -20.06 -5.76 -18.24
CA GLY A 208 -19.36 -5.63 -19.51
C GLY A 208 -18.06 -6.46 -19.63
N HIS A 209 -17.30 -6.18 -20.67
CA HIS A 209 -16.03 -6.81 -20.98
C HIS A 209 -14.84 -5.90 -20.61
N ALA A 210 -13.66 -6.48 -20.41
CA ALA A 210 -12.45 -5.72 -20.12
C ALA A 210 -12.10 -4.71 -21.23
N ARG A 211 -12.50 -4.99 -22.48
CA ARG A 211 -12.30 -4.12 -23.65
C ARG A 211 -13.24 -2.90 -23.69
N ASP A 212 -14.28 -2.90 -22.87
CA ASP A 212 -15.20 -1.77 -22.72
C ASP A 212 -14.62 -0.73 -21.74
N SER A 213 -13.44 -0.99 -21.19
CA SER A 213 -12.71 -0.04 -20.35
C SER A 213 -12.24 1.15 -21.18
N LEU A 214 -12.28 2.34 -20.60
CA LEU A 214 -12.02 3.58 -21.33
C LEU A 214 -11.38 4.64 -20.43
N LEU A 215 -10.74 5.63 -21.05
CA LEU A 215 -10.14 6.78 -20.38
C LEU A 215 -11.09 7.98 -20.52
N LEU A 216 -11.45 8.61 -19.40
CA LEU A 216 -12.25 9.83 -19.40
C LEU A 216 -11.44 11.04 -18.95
N PRO A 217 -11.66 12.21 -19.59
CA PRO A 217 -11.11 13.47 -19.14
C PRO A 217 -11.89 13.94 -17.91
N GLY A 218 -11.30 13.77 -16.72
CA GLY A 218 -11.94 14.14 -15.46
C GLY A 218 -11.93 13.03 -14.43
N LEU A 219 -12.69 13.27 -13.36
CA LEU A 219 -12.80 12.40 -12.20
C LEU A 219 -14.10 11.60 -12.26
N VAL A 220 -14.01 10.28 -12.11
CA VAL A 220 -15.17 9.39 -12.20
C VAL A 220 -15.39 8.65 -10.88
N LEU A 221 -16.62 8.71 -10.37
CA LEU A 221 -17.04 8.01 -9.16
C LEU A 221 -18.00 6.88 -9.50
N ALA A 222 -17.81 5.73 -8.86
CA ALA A 222 -18.76 4.61 -8.89
C ALA A 222 -19.97 4.91 -7.99
N ALA A 223 -20.72 5.95 -8.34
CA ALA A 223 -21.84 6.49 -7.62
C ALA A 223 -23.03 6.71 -8.56
N THR A 224 -24.22 6.85 -7.97
CA THR A 224 -25.45 7.19 -8.67
C THR A 224 -25.97 8.52 -8.16
N PRO A 225 -26.50 9.40 -9.03
CA PRO A 225 -27.31 10.52 -8.58
C PRO A 225 -28.49 10.00 -7.76
N CYS A 226 -28.81 10.66 -6.65
CA CYS A 226 -29.89 10.22 -5.77
C CYS A 226 -31.27 10.70 -6.25
N GLY A 227 -31.35 11.88 -6.89
CA GLY A 227 -32.60 12.58 -7.21
C GLY A 227 -32.93 12.63 -8.71
N GLN A 228 -33.84 13.53 -9.07
CA GLN A 228 -34.26 13.75 -10.46
C GLN A 228 -33.18 14.48 -11.28
N VAL A 229 -32.38 15.32 -10.65
CA VAL A 229 -31.28 16.05 -11.31
C VAL A 229 -30.10 15.10 -11.55
N ALA A 230 -29.99 14.58 -12.78
CA ALA A 230 -28.95 13.62 -13.15
C ALA A 230 -27.70 14.25 -13.81
N ALA A 231 -27.77 15.54 -14.18
CA ALA A 231 -26.66 16.25 -14.81
C ALA A 231 -26.71 17.77 -14.60
N VAL A 232 -25.52 18.38 -14.57
CA VAL A 232 -25.25 19.81 -14.62
C VAL A 232 -24.36 20.06 -15.85
N PRO A 233 -24.93 20.52 -16.98
CA PRO A 233 -24.25 20.53 -18.29
C PRO A 233 -23.24 21.67 -18.47
N SER A 234 -23.24 22.67 -17.59
CA SER A 234 -22.29 23.79 -17.62
C SER A 234 -22.20 24.46 -16.24
N GLY A 235 -21.00 24.89 -15.86
CA GLY A 235 -20.80 25.75 -14.68
C GLY A 235 -21.07 25.03 -13.36
N ALA A 236 -20.59 23.79 -13.23
CA ALA A 236 -20.79 23.01 -12.01
C ALA A 236 -19.98 23.56 -10.83
N ARG A 237 -20.68 23.80 -9.73
CA ARG A 237 -20.19 24.33 -8.45
C ARG A 237 -20.52 23.30 -7.36
N VAL A 238 -19.46 22.63 -6.92
CA VAL A 238 -19.52 21.41 -6.14
C VAL A 238 -19.27 21.71 -4.67
N GLY A 239 -20.16 21.24 -3.80
CA GLY A 239 -19.96 21.20 -2.35
C GLY A 239 -19.72 19.77 -1.86
N LEU A 240 -18.80 19.59 -0.92
CA LEU A 240 -18.44 18.29 -0.36
C LEU A 240 -18.85 18.21 1.13
N PHE A 241 -19.60 17.17 1.48
CA PHE A 241 -20.24 17.05 2.80
C PHE A 241 -19.91 15.70 3.45
N ALA A 242 -19.27 15.73 4.63
CA ALA A 242 -18.99 14.58 5.48
C ALA A 242 -20.09 14.39 6.55
N CYS A 243 -21.35 14.54 6.16
CA CYS A 243 -22.53 14.43 7.02
C CYS A 243 -23.71 13.79 6.28
N THR A 244 -24.82 13.58 6.98
CA THR A 244 -26.09 13.21 6.34
C THR A 244 -26.62 14.37 5.50
N PHE A 245 -27.27 14.06 4.37
CA PHE A 245 -28.04 15.03 3.59
C PHE A 245 -29.48 15.03 4.10
N GLY A 246 -29.70 15.79 5.17
CA GLY A 246 -30.95 15.79 5.93
C GLY A 246 -30.71 16.24 7.38
N PRO A 247 -31.60 15.87 8.33
CA PRO A 247 -31.48 16.27 9.72
C PRO A 247 -30.17 15.76 10.30
N ALA A 248 -29.56 16.59 11.14
CA ALA A 248 -28.33 16.23 11.81
C ALA A 248 -28.57 15.04 12.75
N SER A 249 -27.79 13.97 12.58
CA SER A 249 -27.74 12.88 13.55
C SER A 249 -26.65 13.16 14.58
N PRO A 250 -26.99 13.60 15.81
CA PRO A 250 -25.98 13.90 16.83
C PRO A 250 -25.23 12.62 17.22
N LYS A 251 -23.90 12.70 17.33
CA LYS A 251 -23.05 11.58 17.78
C LYS A 251 -23.22 11.30 19.28
N ALA A 252 -23.60 12.30 20.05
CA ALA A 252 -23.95 12.14 21.46
C ALA A 252 -25.45 11.81 21.57
N PRO A 253 -25.86 10.95 22.52
CA PRO A 253 -27.28 10.66 22.75
C PRO A 253 -27.99 11.94 23.18
N ALA A 254 -28.69 12.56 22.23
CA ALA A 254 -29.57 13.69 22.46
C ALA A 254 -31.01 13.19 22.44
N THR A 255 -31.60 12.99 23.62
CA THR A 255 -33.02 12.64 23.73
C THR A 255 -33.86 13.91 23.76
N ALA A 256 -34.61 14.15 22.69
CA ALA A 256 -35.67 15.17 22.70
C ALA A 256 -36.77 14.74 23.69
N ARG A 257 -37.12 15.61 24.64
CA ARG A 257 -38.25 15.39 25.56
C ARG A 257 -39.48 16.07 24.98
N LEU A 258 -40.42 15.27 24.50
CA LEU A 258 -41.71 15.74 23.99
C LEU A 258 -42.78 15.47 25.06
N SER A 259 -43.49 16.51 25.50
CA SER A 259 -44.43 16.42 26.64
C SER A 259 -45.89 16.37 26.18
N SER A 260 -46.17 16.75 24.93
CA SER A 260 -47.52 16.77 24.37
C SER A 260 -47.56 16.36 22.88
N PRO A 261 -48.73 15.95 22.35
CA PRO A 261 -48.92 15.70 20.91
C PRO A 261 -48.63 16.93 20.04
N LEU A 262 -48.86 18.14 20.56
CA LEU A 262 -48.55 19.40 19.87
C LEU A 262 -47.04 19.61 19.74
N ASP A 263 -46.26 19.26 20.77
CA ASP A 263 -44.78 19.34 20.72
C ASP A 263 -44.19 18.41 19.67
N LEU A 264 -44.80 17.23 19.49
CA LEU A 264 -44.37 16.29 18.45
C LEU A 264 -44.64 16.84 17.05
N ALA A 265 -45.81 17.45 16.83
CA ALA A 265 -46.14 18.07 15.56
C ALA A 265 -45.23 19.26 15.25
N SER A 266 -44.98 20.14 16.23
CA SER A 266 -44.10 21.30 16.05
C SER A 266 -42.64 20.91 15.84
N PHE A 267 -42.15 19.87 16.52
CA PHE A 267 -40.81 19.32 16.29
C PHE A 267 -40.63 18.78 14.86
N ARG A 268 -41.63 18.05 14.35
CA ARG A 268 -41.61 17.55 12.96
C ARG A 268 -41.54 18.69 11.94
N VAL A 269 -42.44 19.67 12.07
CA VAL A 269 -42.48 20.84 11.18
C VAL A 269 -41.19 21.65 11.28
N GLY A 270 -40.66 21.85 12.49
CA GLY A 270 -39.40 22.57 12.70
C GLY A 270 -38.19 21.84 12.08
N SER A 271 -38.14 20.52 12.18
CA SER A 271 -37.09 19.71 11.56
C SER A 271 -37.16 19.78 10.03
N GLU A 272 -38.36 19.70 9.45
CA GLU A 272 -38.56 19.84 8.00
C GLU A 272 -38.13 21.23 7.51
N GLN A 273 -38.59 22.29 8.18
CA GLN A 273 -38.20 23.67 7.85
C GLN A 273 -36.70 23.92 8.00
N LEU A 274 -36.02 23.23 8.91
CA LEU A 274 -34.58 23.35 9.07
C LEU A 274 -33.83 22.78 7.86
N VAL A 275 -34.23 21.60 7.40
CA VAL A 275 -33.63 20.94 6.22
C VAL A 275 -33.89 21.77 4.97
N GLU A 276 -35.13 22.24 4.78
CA GLU A 276 -35.48 23.13 3.67
C GLU A 276 -34.62 24.40 3.67
N LYS A 277 -34.44 25.05 4.83
CA LYS A 277 -33.58 26.23 4.98
C LYS A 277 -32.12 25.92 4.65
N GLN A 278 -31.60 24.77 5.07
CA GLN A 278 -30.22 24.37 4.76
C GLN A 278 -30.02 24.17 3.25
N VAL A 279 -30.92 23.44 2.59
CA VAL A 279 -30.86 23.23 1.14
C VAL A 279 -31.03 24.55 0.38
N ALA A 280 -31.95 25.41 0.82
CA ALA A 280 -32.13 26.75 0.24
C ALA A 280 -30.88 27.63 0.42
N GLN A 281 -30.18 27.52 1.56
CA GLN A 281 -28.90 28.20 1.79
C GLN A 281 -27.80 27.70 0.85
N LEU A 282 -27.74 26.40 0.57
CA LEU A 282 -26.80 25.84 -0.41
C LEU A 282 -27.07 26.39 -1.81
N ALA A 283 -28.35 26.37 -2.23
CA ALA A 283 -28.75 26.91 -3.53
C ALA A 283 -28.49 28.42 -3.65
N ALA A 284 -28.76 29.19 -2.58
CA ALA A 284 -28.47 30.63 -2.54
C ALA A 284 -26.97 30.93 -2.55
N ALA A 285 -26.16 30.01 -2.02
CA ALA A 285 -24.70 30.03 -2.15
C ALA A 285 -24.22 29.44 -3.47
N ASP A 286 -25.11 29.28 -4.46
CA ASP A 286 -24.79 28.87 -5.82
C ASP A 286 -24.33 27.40 -5.96
N VAL A 287 -24.49 26.56 -4.93
CA VAL A 287 -24.18 25.12 -5.03
C VAL A 287 -25.20 24.44 -5.94
N ASN A 288 -24.73 23.81 -7.02
CA ASN A 288 -25.58 23.03 -7.93
C ASN A 288 -25.23 21.53 -7.95
N VAL A 289 -24.13 21.13 -7.30
CA VAL A 289 -23.77 19.71 -7.05
C VAL A 289 -23.38 19.54 -5.59
N ALA A 290 -24.01 18.61 -4.89
CA ALA A 290 -23.70 18.25 -3.51
C ALA A 290 -23.23 16.78 -3.44
N VAL A 291 -21.97 16.56 -3.06
CA VAL A 291 -21.42 15.21 -2.85
C VAL A 291 -21.39 14.91 -1.36
N VAL A 292 -21.96 13.78 -0.96
CA VAL A 292 -22.28 13.49 0.44
C VAL A 292 -21.72 12.14 0.85
N TRP A 293 -20.93 12.12 1.92
CA TRP A 293 -20.53 10.92 2.64
C TRP A 293 -21.41 10.75 3.89
N GLY A 294 -22.61 10.23 3.66
CA GLY A 294 -23.65 10.01 4.67
C GLY A 294 -24.94 9.51 4.03
N GLU A 295 -25.96 9.25 4.85
CA GLU A 295 -27.29 8.92 4.36
C GLU A 295 -27.95 10.13 3.69
N VAL A 296 -28.70 9.89 2.62
CA VAL A 296 -29.47 10.90 1.90
C VAL A 296 -30.94 10.68 2.21
N GLU A 297 -31.60 11.66 2.83
CA GLU A 297 -33.03 11.55 3.15
C GLU A 297 -33.88 12.01 1.97
N GLU A 298 -34.94 11.25 1.67
CA GLU A 298 -35.86 11.50 0.54
C GLU A 298 -36.50 12.89 0.57
N ARG A 299 -36.83 13.41 1.76
CA ARG A 299 -37.41 14.76 1.92
C ARG A 299 -36.41 15.86 1.61
N ALA A 300 -35.18 15.73 2.11
CA ALA A 300 -34.10 16.66 1.80
C ALA A 300 -33.79 16.66 0.29
N LEU A 301 -33.81 15.47 -0.30
CA LEU A 301 -33.61 15.26 -1.73
C LEU A 301 -34.70 15.93 -2.57
N ALA A 302 -35.97 15.83 -2.18
CA ALA A 302 -37.07 16.50 -2.88
C ALA A 302 -36.90 18.04 -2.90
N HIS A 303 -36.40 18.62 -1.80
CA HIS A 303 -36.04 20.04 -1.78
C HIS A 303 -34.85 20.33 -2.71
N ALA A 304 -33.81 19.48 -2.71
CA ALA A 304 -32.67 19.64 -3.60
C ALA A 304 -33.08 19.62 -5.08
N ASP A 305 -33.96 18.69 -5.47
CA ASP A 305 -34.53 18.61 -6.81
C ASP A 305 -35.32 19.88 -7.17
N HIS A 306 -36.11 20.43 -6.24
CA HIS A 306 -36.83 21.69 -6.45
C HIS A 306 -35.90 22.87 -6.72
N TYR A 307 -34.76 22.93 -6.05
CA TYR A 307 -33.74 23.96 -6.25
C TYR A 307 -32.75 23.64 -7.38
N GLY A 308 -32.90 22.50 -8.06
CA GLY A 308 -32.01 22.09 -9.15
C GLY A 308 -30.61 21.66 -8.72
N VAL A 309 -30.46 21.18 -7.47
CA VAL A 309 -29.18 20.72 -6.91
C VAL A 309 -29.03 19.21 -7.12
N MET A 310 -28.00 18.79 -7.85
CA MET A 310 -27.66 17.39 -8.04
C MET A 310 -27.03 16.82 -6.75
N VAL A 311 -27.61 15.76 -6.19
CA VAL A 311 -27.09 15.09 -4.98
C VAL A 311 -26.44 13.76 -5.36
N ILE A 312 -25.20 13.55 -4.91
CA ILE A 312 -24.40 12.35 -5.17
C ILE A 312 -23.98 11.76 -3.83
N GLN A 313 -24.34 10.50 -3.58
CA GLN A 313 -23.89 9.77 -2.39
C GLN A 313 -22.61 8.98 -2.69
N VAL A 314 -21.56 9.21 -1.91
CA VAL A 314 -20.31 8.43 -2.00
C VAL A 314 -20.21 7.40 -0.88
N LYS A 315 -19.68 6.22 -1.21
CA LYS A 315 -19.55 5.10 -0.26
C LYS A 315 -18.24 5.18 0.53
N SER A 316 -17.20 5.78 -0.05
CA SER A 316 -15.88 5.84 0.54
C SER A 316 -15.51 7.25 0.96
N ARG A 317 -15.09 7.41 2.22
CA ARG A 317 -14.51 8.66 2.69
C ARG A 317 -13.26 9.05 1.88
N ARG A 318 -12.51 8.06 1.37
CA ARG A 318 -11.30 8.31 0.58
C ARG A 318 -11.63 8.99 -0.75
N GLU A 319 -12.73 8.61 -1.39
CA GLU A 319 -13.21 9.27 -2.62
C GLU A 319 -13.58 10.72 -2.35
N LEU A 320 -14.24 11.00 -1.22
CA LEU A 320 -14.57 12.37 -0.83
C LEU A 320 -13.33 13.24 -0.56
N VAL A 321 -12.31 12.67 0.11
CA VAL A 321 -11.02 13.36 0.34
C VAL A 321 -10.30 13.62 -0.98
N TYR A 322 -10.25 12.64 -1.87
CA TYR A 322 -9.63 12.81 -3.19
C TYR A 322 -10.34 13.88 -4.03
N LEU A 323 -11.69 13.91 -4.01
CA LEU A 323 -12.46 15.00 -4.62
C LEU A 323 -12.10 16.37 -4.03
N SER A 324 -11.91 16.45 -2.71
CA SER A 324 -11.53 17.68 -2.02
C SER A 324 -10.18 18.21 -2.50
N GLU A 325 -9.21 17.32 -2.68
CA GLU A 325 -7.88 17.65 -3.21
C GLU A 325 -7.94 18.08 -4.69
N VAL A 326 -8.69 17.38 -5.53
CA VAL A 326 -8.78 17.67 -6.97
C VAL A 326 -9.61 18.91 -7.28
N LEU A 327 -10.69 19.15 -6.53
CA LEU A 327 -11.57 20.31 -6.70
C LEU A 327 -11.10 21.54 -5.92
N ASP A 328 -10.10 21.39 -5.05
CA ASP A 328 -9.63 22.41 -4.11
C ASP A 328 -10.79 23.02 -3.30
N THR A 329 -11.59 22.15 -2.66
CA THR A 329 -12.78 22.57 -1.90
C THR A 329 -12.83 21.84 -0.55
N PRO A 330 -13.15 22.54 0.56
CA PRO A 330 -13.10 21.96 1.89
C PRO A 330 -14.24 20.96 2.14
N LEU A 331 -13.93 19.92 2.93
CA LEU A 331 -14.91 18.96 3.41
C LEU A 331 -15.74 19.55 4.57
N MET A 332 -17.04 19.73 4.34
CA MET A 332 -17.93 20.29 5.34
C MET A 332 -18.46 19.20 6.30
N PRO A 333 -18.32 19.35 7.62
CA PRO A 333 -18.84 18.37 8.59
C PRO A 333 -20.36 18.50 8.81
N HIS A 334 -20.98 19.54 8.25
CA HIS A 334 -22.40 19.86 8.37
C HIS A 334 -22.93 20.37 7.03
N LEU A 335 -24.24 20.28 6.82
CA LEU A 335 -24.92 20.74 5.61
C LEU A 335 -25.03 22.28 5.60
N VAL A 336 -23.89 22.93 5.39
CA VAL A 336 -23.72 24.39 5.33
C VAL A 336 -22.84 24.70 4.13
N ALA A 337 -23.13 25.82 3.44
CA ALA A 337 -22.38 26.23 2.27
C ALA A 337 -20.86 26.26 2.56
N PRO A 338 -20.04 25.55 1.77
CA PRO A 338 -18.59 25.66 1.85
C PRO A 338 -18.14 27.10 1.57
N PRO A 339 -17.05 27.58 2.22
CA PRO A 339 -16.51 28.91 1.95
C PRO A 339 -15.97 29.04 0.52
N GLU A 340 -15.43 27.96 -0.03
CA GLU A 340 -14.90 27.86 -1.39
C GLU A 340 -15.54 26.66 -2.07
N LEU A 341 -16.10 26.85 -3.26
CA LEU A 341 -16.78 25.79 -4.02
C LEU A 341 -15.86 25.21 -5.08
N GLY A 342 -15.85 23.88 -5.17
CA GLY A 342 -15.18 23.17 -6.25
C GLY A 342 -15.79 23.54 -7.59
N ARG A 343 -14.97 23.68 -8.63
CA ARG A 343 -15.42 24.07 -9.97
C ARG A 343 -15.06 23.01 -11.00
N CYS A 344 -16.04 22.62 -11.81
CA CYS A 344 -15.84 21.80 -12.99
C CYS A 344 -16.75 22.26 -14.13
N ALA A 345 -16.43 21.87 -15.36
CA ALA A 345 -17.19 22.30 -16.52
C ALA A 345 -18.57 21.63 -16.53
N LYS A 346 -18.61 20.31 -16.30
CA LYS A 346 -19.83 19.50 -16.32
C LYS A 346 -19.80 18.42 -15.26
N VAL A 347 -20.98 18.06 -14.74
CA VAL A 347 -21.17 16.85 -13.93
C VAL A 347 -22.34 16.08 -14.50
N TYR A 348 -22.17 14.79 -14.80
CA TYR A 348 -23.25 14.00 -15.39
C TYR A 348 -23.15 12.53 -15.01
N ALA A 349 -24.30 11.86 -14.97
CA ALA A 349 -24.36 10.42 -14.90
C ALA A 349 -23.91 9.80 -16.23
N LEU A 350 -22.95 8.88 -16.17
CA LEU A 350 -22.54 8.04 -17.27
C LEU A 350 -23.14 6.65 -17.08
N ASP A 351 -23.99 6.26 -18.03
CA ASP A 351 -24.57 4.93 -18.10
C ASP A 351 -23.72 4.03 -18.99
N LEU A 352 -23.23 2.94 -18.40
CA LEU A 352 -22.48 1.88 -19.07
C LEU A 352 -23.22 0.54 -18.93
N GLY A 353 -24.55 0.57 -19.02
CA GLY A 353 -25.45 -0.58 -18.95
C GLY A 353 -25.74 -1.01 -17.51
N GLU A 354 -25.02 -2.03 -17.02
CA GLU A 354 -25.26 -2.59 -15.67
C GLU A 354 -24.66 -1.75 -14.53
N ALA A 355 -23.91 -0.70 -14.85
CA ALA A 355 -23.33 0.18 -13.85
C ALA A 355 -23.39 1.64 -14.29
N LEU A 356 -23.75 2.47 -13.32
CA LEU A 356 -23.79 3.92 -13.40
C LEU A 356 -22.57 4.49 -12.69
N ALA A 357 -22.04 5.56 -13.25
CA ALA A 357 -21.00 6.36 -12.64
C ALA A 357 -21.36 7.85 -12.75
N VAL A 358 -20.73 8.68 -11.94
CA VAL A 358 -20.81 10.14 -12.09
C VAL A 358 -19.45 10.66 -12.54
N VAL A 359 -19.46 11.46 -13.61
CA VAL A 359 -18.27 12.06 -14.20
C VAL A 359 -18.24 13.54 -13.84
N PHE A 360 -17.11 14.00 -13.30
CA PHE A 360 -16.76 15.41 -13.12
C PHE A 360 -15.76 15.75 -14.23
N GLU A 361 -16.17 16.57 -15.19
CA GLU A 361 -15.40 16.88 -16.39
C GLU A 361 -14.92 18.34 -16.35
N TRP A 362 -13.67 18.56 -16.76
CA TRP A 362 -13.07 19.88 -16.94
C TRP A 362 -12.81 20.16 -18.41
N GLU A 363 -12.55 21.43 -18.73
CA GLU A 363 -12.05 21.77 -20.07
C GLU A 363 -10.68 21.12 -20.31
N SER A 364 -10.44 20.63 -21.53
CA SER A 364 -9.30 19.76 -21.84
C SER A 364 -7.93 20.37 -21.53
N GLN A 365 -7.77 21.70 -21.61
CA GLN A 365 -6.49 22.36 -21.32
C GLN A 365 -6.17 22.54 -19.82
N GLY A 366 -7.13 22.28 -18.94
CA GLY A 366 -6.99 22.47 -17.49
C GLY A 366 -7.45 21.28 -16.66
N THR A 367 -7.48 20.08 -17.23
CA THR A 367 -8.01 18.88 -16.56
C THR A 367 -7.08 18.46 -15.40
N PRO A 368 -7.52 18.57 -14.14
CA PRO A 368 -6.68 18.28 -12.98
C PRO A 368 -6.45 16.78 -12.81
N ALA A 369 -7.41 15.95 -13.23
CA ALA A 369 -7.34 14.50 -13.12
C ALA A 369 -7.97 13.80 -14.34
N LEU A 370 -7.40 12.67 -14.74
CA LEU A 370 -7.94 11.71 -15.71
C LEU A 370 -8.39 10.46 -14.97
N THR A 371 -9.42 9.78 -15.45
CA THR A 371 -9.86 8.52 -14.82
C THR A 371 -9.92 7.37 -15.81
N LEU A 372 -9.22 6.30 -15.45
CA LEU A 372 -9.35 4.98 -16.08
C LEU A 372 -10.61 4.30 -15.54
N VAL A 373 -11.64 4.20 -16.38
CA VAL A 373 -12.84 3.44 -16.05
C VAL A 373 -12.64 2.00 -16.50
N LEU A 374 -12.45 1.10 -15.53
CA LEU A 374 -12.23 -0.31 -15.76
C LEU A 374 -13.52 -1.10 -15.65
N ARG A 375 -13.77 -1.96 -16.64
CA ARG A 375 -14.94 -2.84 -16.73
C ARG A 375 -14.53 -4.30 -16.57
N GLY A 376 -15.44 -5.11 -16.01
CA GLY A 376 -15.16 -6.52 -15.80
C GLY A 376 -16.36 -7.31 -15.30
N ALA A 377 -16.47 -8.54 -15.79
CA ALA A 377 -17.57 -9.45 -15.45
C ALA A 377 -17.53 -9.92 -13.98
N THR A 378 -16.34 -10.17 -13.42
CA THR A 378 -16.18 -10.69 -12.06
C THR A 378 -15.52 -9.67 -11.14
N PRO A 379 -15.95 -9.57 -9.85
CA PRO A 379 -15.29 -8.70 -8.88
C PRO A 379 -13.80 -9.01 -8.68
N ALA A 380 -13.42 -10.29 -8.77
CA ALA A 380 -12.03 -10.71 -8.63
C ALA A 380 -11.18 -10.25 -9.82
N GLY A 381 -11.65 -10.43 -11.05
CA GLY A 381 -10.95 -9.96 -12.25
C GLY A 381 -10.83 -8.44 -12.29
N LEU A 382 -11.89 -7.72 -11.89
CA LEU A 382 -11.89 -6.27 -11.84
C LEU A 382 -10.90 -5.73 -10.80
N ARG A 383 -10.84 -6.33 -9.59
CA ARG A 383 -9.80 -5.98 -8.60
C ARG A 383 -8.39 -6.21 -9.15
N GLY A 384 -8.20 -7.30 -9.89
CA GLY A 384 -6.92 -7.58 -10.53
C GLY A 384 -6.53 -6.53 -11.57
N ALA A 385 -7.48 -6.09 -12.40
CA ALA A 385 -7.27 -5.04 -13.39
C ALA A 385 -6.96 -3.68 -12.74
N VAL A 386 -7.66 -3.31 -11.66
CA VAL A 386 -7.40 -2.09 -10.89
C VAL A 386 -5.98 -2.11 -10.33
N GLN A 387 -5.57 -3.23 -9.72
CA GLN A 387 -4.22 -3.36 -9.17
C GLN A 387 -3.15 -3.30 -10.26
N ALA A 388 -3.36 -4.00 -11.38
CA ALA A 388 -2.47 -3.92 -12.55
C ALA A 388 -2.37 -2.49 -13.08
N ALA A 389 -3.48 -1.74 -13.15
CA ALA A 389 -3.45 -0.35 -13.59
C ALA A 389 -2.58 0.53 -12.66
N TYR A 390 -2.73 0.39 -11.33
CA TYR A 390 -1.89 1.11 -10.38
C TYR A 390 -0.40 0.74 -10.52
N HIS A 391 -0.07 -0.55 -10.67
CA HIS A 391 1.32 -0.95 -10.93
C HIS A 391 1.88 -0.35 -12.22
N GLY A 392 1.07 -0.22 -13.28
CA GLY A 392 1.47 0.46 -14.51
C GLY A 392 1.71 1.96 -14.30
N ILE A 393 0.83 2.63 -13.54
CA ILE A 393 0.98 4.05 -13.18
C ILE A 393 2.27 4.28 -12.36
N ASP A 394 2.51 3.43 -11.36
CA ASP A 394 3.70 3.50 -10.51
C ASP A 394 4.99 3.20 -11.30
N ALA A 395 4.96 2.20 -12.19
CA ALA A 395 6.07 1.90 -13.08
C ALA A 395 6.36 3.05 -14.05
N TYR A 396 5.34 3.75 -14.55
CA TYR A 396 5.56 4.95 -15.36
C TYR A 396 6.17 6.09 -14.53
N CYS A 397 5.69 6.31 -13.31
CA CYS A 397 6.28 7.29 -12.38
C CYS A 397 7.77 7.03 -12.13
N GLN A 398 8.14 5.76 -11.98
CA GLN A 398 9.53 5.34 -11.87
C GLN A 398 10.35 5.63 -13.14
N LEU A 399 9.78 5.36 -14.32
CA LEU A 399 10.44 5.60 -15.59
C LEU A 399 10.64 7.10 -15.88
N CYS A 400 9.76 7.96 -15.36
CA CYS A 400 9.97 9.42 -15.38
C CYS A 400 11.16 9.86 -14.50
N GLN A 401 11.46 9.13 -13.42
CA GLN A 401 12.60 9.43 -12.54
C GLN A 401 13.91 8.83 -13.08
N ASP A 402 13.86 7.60 -13.57
CA ASP A 402 14.97 6.91 -14.21
C ASP A 402 14.44 6.03 -15.35
N PRO A 403 14.69 6.39 -16.62
CA PRO A 403 14.09 5.70 -17.75
C PRO A 403 14.69 4.32 -18.04
N ARG A 404 15.72 3.90 -17.29
CA ARG A 404 16.46 2.66 -17.56
C ARG A 404 15.69 1.41 -17.14
N LEU A 405 15.64 0.45 -18.06
CA LEU A 405 15.00 -0.85 -17.89
C LEU A 405 16.03 -1.97 -17.80
N LEU A 406 15.71 -2.96 -16.97
CA LEU A 406 16.51 -4.13 -16.67
C LEU A 406 15.85 -5.41 -17.21
N PRO A 407 16.64 -6.45 -17.55
CA PRO A 407 16.13 -7.78 -17.83
C PRO A 407 15.32 -8.35 -16.66
N GLY A 408 14.03 -8.61 -16.85
CA GLY A 408 13.13 -9.13 -15.81
C GLY A 408 13.23 -10.64 -15.59
N ALA A 409 12.17 -11.24 -15.01
CA ALA A 409 12.03 -12.69 -14.83
C ALA A 409 13.20 -13.40 -14.12
N GLY A 410 13.87 -12.71 -13.18
CA GLY A 410 15.00 -13.27 -12.44
C GLY A 410 16.36 -13.14 -13.16
N ALA A 411 16.40 -12.60 -14.39
CA ALA A 411 17.63 -12.48 -15.17
C ALA A 411 18.61 -11.49 -14.52
N THR A 412 18.11 -10.33 -14.05
CA THR A 412 18.94 -9.37 -13.32
C THR A 412 19.55 -9.98 -12.05
N GLU A 413 18.76 -10.72 -11.28
CA GLU A 413 19.23 -11.38 -10.05
C GLU A 413 20.29 -12.45 -10.34
N LEU A 414 20.13 -13.22 -11.41
CA LEU A 414 21.13 -14.20 -11.87
C LEU A 414 22.43 -13.52 -12.32
N ALA A 415 22.33 -12.42 -13.07
CA ALA A 415 23.50 -11.69 -13.56
C ALA A 415 24.29 -11.10 -12.39
N LEU A 416 23.61 -10.43 -11.45
CA LEU A 416 24.22 -9.94 -10.22
C LEU A 416 24.84 -11.09 -9.40
N ALA A 417 24.13 -12.20 -9.24
CA ALA A 417 24.66 -13.35 -8.52
C ALA A 417 25.94 -13.90 -9.16
N GLN A 418 26.02 -13.95 -10.50
CA GLN A 418 27.22 -14.39 -11.20
C GLN A 418 28.39 -13.41 -10.98
N MET A 419 28.17 -12.11 -11.17
CA MET A 419 29.20 -11.08 -11.01
C MET A 419 29.74 -11.02 -9.57
N LEU A 420 28.85 -11.09 -8.57
CA LEU A 420 29.23 -11.11 -7.16
C LEU A 420 29.96 -12.41 -6.79
N ALA A 421 29.55 -13.55 -7.34
CA ALA A 421 30.24 -14.82 -7.09
C ALA A 421 31.66 -14.82 -7.66
N ASP A 422 31.85 -14.31 -8.88
CA ASP A 422 33.17 -14.18 -9.49
C ASP A 422 34.08 -13.26 -8.69
N LYS A 423 33.54 -12.13 -8.20
CA LYS A 423 34.29 -11.23 -7.31
C LYS A 423 34.61 -11.88 -5.97
N GLY A 424 33.62 -12.53 -5.35
CA GLY A 424 33.75 -13.19 -4.05
C GLY A 424 34.80 -14.30 -4.05
N ALA A 425 34.91 -15.07 -5.13
CA ALA A 425 35.90 -16.14 -5.28
C ALA A 425 37.36 -15.62 -5.31
N ARG A 426 37.58 -14.33 -5.61
CA ARG A 426 38.91 -13.71 -5.65
C ARG A 426 39.31 -13.02 -4.34
N LEU A 427 38.37 -12.84 -3.41
CA LEU A 427 38.58 -12.10 -2.17
C LEU A 427 38.73 -13.03 -0.96
N GLN A 428 39.49 -12.57 0.02
CA GLN A 428 39.65 -13.26 1.30
C GLN A 428 38.48 -12.94 2.25
N ALA A 429 38.40 -13.66 3.37
CA ALA A 429 37.44 -13.38 4.42
C ALA A 429 37.72 -11.99 5.08
N PRO A 430 36.67 -11.25 5.51
CA PRO A 430 35.25 -11.62 5.53
C PRO A 430 34.49 -11.32 4.22
N ASP A 431 35.08 -10.55 3.31
CA ASP A 431 34.36 -9.98 2.14
C ASP A 431 34.03 -11.03 1.07
N GLY A 432 34.94 -11.95 0.78
CA GLY A 432 34.73 -13.02 -0.20
C GLY A 432 33.50 -13.90 0.13
N PRO A 433 33.45 -14.53 1.33
CA PRO A 433 32.30 -15.31 1.76
C PRO A 433 30.98 -14.51 1.82
N ALA A 434 31.03 -13.23 2.18
CA ALA A 434 29.84 -12.37 2.22
C ALA A 434 29.26 -12.12 0.82
N LEU A 435 30.12 -11.86 -0.18
CA LEU A 435 29.70 -11.73 -1.58
C LEU A 435 29.10 -13.03 -2.12
N LEU A 436 29.70 -14.18 -1.79
CA LEU A 436 29.17 -15.49 -2.18
C LEU A 436 27.81 -15.78 -1.52
N ALA A 437 27.65 -15.42 -0.24
CA ALA A 437 26.37 -15.50 0.47
C ALA A 437 25.31 -14.60 -0.19
N PHE A 438 25.66 -13.37 -0.56
CA PHE A 438 24.76 -12.45 -1.24
C PHE A 438 24.35 -12.98 -2.63
N ALA A 439 25.31 -13.51 -3.39
CA ALA A 439 25.06 -14.16 -4.67
C ALA A 439 24.12 -15.37 -4.54
N HIS A 440 24.30 -16.20 -3.50
CA HIS A 440 23.40 -17.31 -3.22
C HIS A 440 21.98 -16.84 -2.87
N ALA A 441 21.86 -15.78 -2.08
CA ALA A 441 20.56 -15.21 -1.73
C ALA A 441 19.83 -14.66 -2.98
N LEU A 442 20.52 -13.98 -3.88
CA LEU A 442 19.94 -13.50 -5.14
C LEU A 442 19.37 -14.65 -6.01
N ARG A 443 20.03 -15.81 -6.04
CA ARG A 443 19.55 -17.00 -6.78
C ARG A 443 18.24 -17.58 -6.23
N SER A 444 17.86 -17.25 -5.00
CA SER A 444 16.60 -17.74 -4.41
C SER A 444 15.34 -17.15 -5.08
N VAL A 445 15.46 -15.95 -5.66
CA VAL A 445 14.36 -15.24 -6.34
C VAL A 445 13.96 -15.96 -7.64
N PRO A 446 14.85 -16.20 -8.63
CA PRO A 446 14.54 -16.99 -9.81
C PRO A 446 14.18 -18.45 -9.48
N ALA A 447 14.77 -19.04 -8.42
CA ALA A 447 14.38 -20.36 -7.96
C ALA A 447 12.91 -20.42 -7.52
N THR A 448 12.44 -19.36 -6.85
CA THR A 448 11.02 -19.21 -6.46
C THR A 448 10.11 -19.10 -7.70
N LEU A 449 10.54 -18.39 -8.75
CA LEU A 449 9.78 -18.33 -10.01
C LEU A 449 9.66 -19.72 -10.64
N ALA A 450 10.75 -20.49 -10.68
CA ALA A 450 10.74 -21.85 -11.21
C ALA A 450 9.83 -22.79 -10.39
N GLU A 451 9.88 -22.69 -9.05
CA GLU A 451 9.01 -23.45 -8.15
C GLU A 451 7.52 -23.15 -8.42
N ASN A 452 7.17 -21.86 -8.52
CA ASN A 452 5.79 -21.44 -8.74
C ASN A 452 5.28 -21.78 -10.15
N ALA A 453 6.18 -21.85 -11.15
CA ALA A 453 5.88 -22.35 -12.49
C ALA A 453 5.73 -23.89 -12.56
N GLY A 454 6.01 -24.62 -11.47
CA GLY A 454 5.95 -26.08 -11.45
C GLY A 454 7.13 -26.75 -12.17
N LEU A 455 8.23 -26.03 -12.36
CA LEU A 455 9.42 -26.52 -13.05
C LEU A 455 10.35 -27.28 -12.10
N VAL A 456 11.21 -28.11 -12.67
CA VAL A 456 12.29 -28.78 -11.93
C VAL A 456 13.37 -27.74 -11.62
N VAL A 457 13.29 -27.12 -10.45
CA VAL A 457 14.14 -25.99 -10.02
C VAL A 457 15.63 -26.25 -10.27
N ALA A 458 16.15 -27.41 -9.87
CA ALA A 458 17.56 -27.75 -10.02
C ALA A 458 18.03 -27.72 -11.49
N LYS A 459 17.19 -28.21 -12.41
CA LYS A 459 17.49 -28.23 -13.86
C LYS A 459 17.51 -26.80 -14.41
N VAL A 460 16.44 -26.04 -14.17
CA VAL A 460 16.29 -24.68 -14.70
C VAL A 460 17.36 -23.74 -14.15
N MET A 461 17.67 -23.84 -12.85
CA MET A 461 18.71 -23.02 -12.24
C MET A 461 20.11 -23.37 -12.74
N ALA A 462 20.38 -24.65 -13.05
CA ALA A 462 21.65 -25.06 -13.65
C ALA A 462 21.81 -24.51 -15.07
N GLU A 463 20.77 -24.65 -15.91
CA GLU A 463 20.75 -24.13 -17.29
C GLU A 463 20.89 -22.60 -17.32
N ALA A 464 20.13 -21.90 -16.48
CA ALA A 464 20.20 -20.45 -16.38
C ALA A 464 21.57 -19.98 -15.89
N SER A 465 22.12 -20.62 -14.85
CA SER A 465 23.47 -20.28 -14.34
C SER A 465 24.54 -20.50 -15.40
N ALA A 466 24.46 -21.58 -16.18
CA ALA A 466 25.40 -21.84 -17.28
C ALA A 466 25.33 -20.76 -18.37
N ALA A 467 24.12 -20.28 -18.71
CA ALA A 467 23.95 -19.21 -19.67
C ALA A 467 24.54 -17.88 -19.19
N HIS A 468 24.34 -17.55 -17.90
CA HIS A 468 24.92 -16.34 -17.29
C HIS A 468 26.44 -16.42 -17.19
N GLN A 469 27.00 -17.59 -16.88
CA GLN A 469 28.47 -17.83 -16.93
C GLN A 469 29.03 -17.64 -18.34
N ALA A 470 28.28 -17.98 -19.38
CA ALA A 470 28.63 -17.73 -20.77
C ALA A 470 28.42 -16.26 -21.21
N GLY A 471 28.00 -15.37 -20.30
CA GLY A 471 27.79 -13.94 -20.57
C GLY A 471 26.40 -13.57 -21.12
N ASN A 472 25.44 -14.50 -21.13
CA ASN A 472 24.09 -14.22 -21.59
C ASN A 472 23.18 -13.78 -20.44
N PHE A 473 23.20 -12.47 -20.13
CA PHE A 473 22.43 -11.89 -19.03
C PHE A 473 20.94 -11.67 -19.33
N PHE A 474 20.47 -11.99 -20.54
CA PHE A 474 19.05 -11.93 -20.90
C PHE A 474 18.29 -13.22 -20.62
N ILE A 475 18.94 -14.23 -20.01
CA ILE A 475 18.27 -15.47 -19.67
C ILE A 475 17.58 -15.36 -18.30
N GLY A 476 16.26 -15.49 -18.30
CA GLY A 476 15.42 -15.53 -17.10
C GLY A 476 14.67 -16.85 -16.96
N VAL A 477 13.72 -16.90 -16.04
CA VAL A 477 12.85 -18.06 -15.78
C VAL A 477 11.45 -17.79 -16.33
N GLY A 478 11.00 -18.63 -17.26
CA GLY A 478 9.64 -18.61 -17.80
C GLY A 478 8.80 -19.79 -17.34
N VAL A 479 7.74 -20.08 -18.11
CA VAL A 479 6.75 -21.12 -17.80
C VAL A 479 7.25 -22.52 -18.13
N GLU A 480 8.00 -22.64 -19.22
CA GLU A 480 8.43 -23.92 -19.79
C GLU A 480 9.92 -24.22 -19.52
N GLY A 481 10.60 -23.35 -18.76
CA GLY A 481 12.03 -23.43 -18.51
C GLY A 481 12.69 -22.06 -18.55
N ILE A 482 13.92 -22.01 -19.05
CA ILE A 482 14.63 -20.75 -19.27
C ILE A 482 14.02 -19.98 -20.46
N ILE A 483 14.03 -18.65 -20.39
CA ILE A 483 13.53 -17.78 -21.47
C ILE A 483 14.53 -16.68 -21.78
N ASN A 484 14.55 -16.21 -23.03
CA ASN A 484 15.21 -14.97 -23.38
C ASN A 484 14.24 -13.80 -23.13
N VAL A 485 14.50 -13.01 -22.09
CA VAL A 485 13.57 -11.95 -21.66
C VAL A 485 13.51 -10.78 -22.63
N TYR A 486 14.55 -10.61 -23.47
CA TYR A 486 14.53 -9.60 -24.53
C TYR A 486 13.50 -9.94 -25.60
N GLN A 487 13.49 -11.20 -26.04
CA GLN A 487 12.51 -11.67 -27.04
C GLN A 487 11.10 -11.74 -26.46
N ALA A 488 10.98 -12.07 -25.16
CA ALA A 488 9.70 -12.14 -24.48
C ALA A 488 9.15 -10.77 -24.03
N GLY A 489 9.95 -9.70 -24.10
CA GLY A 489 9.55 -8.35 -23.68
C GLY A 489 9.27 -8.24 -22.17
N VAL A 490 10.08 -8.89 -21.33
CA VAL A 490 9.89 -8.90 -19.87
C VAL A 490 10.94 -8.03 -19.19
N TRP A 491 10.48 -6.89 -18.64
CA TRP A 491 11.34 -5.83 -18.12
C TRP A 491 11.00 -5.47 -16.67
N ASP A 492 12.01 -5.07 -15.92
CA ASP A 492 11.89 -4.44 -14.60
C ASP A 492 12.48 -3.02 -14.66
N THR A 493 12.02 -2.10 -13.80
CA THR A 493 12.60 -0.76 -13.71
C THR A 493 13.86 -0.78 -12.85
N LEU A 494 14.90 -0.02 -13.25
CA LEU A 494 16.15 0.04 -12.50
C LEU A 494 15.93 0.57 -11.08
N ILE A 495 15.14 1.64 -10.95
CA ILE A 495 14.92 2.30 -9.67
C ILE A 495 14.20 1.39 -8.67
N ALA A 496 13.19 0.61 -9.09
CA ALA A 496 12.49 -0.32 -8.21
C ALA A 496 13.43 -1.40 -7.67
N LYS A 497 14.27 -1.99 -8.54
CA LYS A 497 15.27 -2.99 -8.14
C LYS A 497 16.31 -2.41 -7.19
N ALA A 498 16.83 -1.22 -7.49
CA ALA A 498 17.80 -0.55 -6.64
C ALA A 498 17.22 -0.25 -5.25
N GLN A 499 16.00 0.28 -5.19
CA GLN A 499 15.30 0.54 -3.92
C GLN A 499 15.01 -0.76 -3.14
N GLY A 500 14.59 -1.81 -3.82
CA GLY A 500 14.36 -3.13 -3.22
C GLY A 500 15.62 -3.73 -2.60
N ILE A 501 16.75 -3.71 -3.33
CA ILE A 501 18.05 -4.21 -2.81
C ILE A 501 18.49 -3.40 -1.59
N ARG A 502 18.33 -2.06 -1.61
CA ARG A 502 18.62 -1.20 -0.45
C ARG A 502 17.76 -1.56 0.76
N ALA A 503 16.44 -1.67 0.57
CA ALA A 503 15.51 -2.01 1.64
C ALA A 503 15.82 -3.38 2.26
N VAL A 504 16.16 -4.36 1.43
CA VAL A 504 16.58 -5.69 1.87
C VAL A 504 17.87 -5.64 2.68
N ALA A 505 18.89 -4.90 2.21
CA ALA A 505 20.14 -4.74 2.91
C ALA A 505 19.92 -4.07 4.28
N ASP A 506 19.14 -2.99 4.33
CA ASP A 506 18.85 -2.28 5.58
C ASP A 506 18.20 -3.19 6.64
N VAL A 507 17.23 -4.01 6.23
CA VAL A 507 16.58 -4.97 7.14
C VAL A 507 17.54 -6.07 7.57
N ALA A 508 18.31 -6.64 6.64
CA ALA A 508 19.27 -7.69 6.96
C ALA A 508 20.35 -7.19 7.94
N LEU A 509 20.88 -5.99 7.71
CA LEU A 509 21.89 -5.37 8.57
C LEU A 509 21.35 -5.09 9.98
N GLN A 510 20.09 -4.67 10.11
CA GLN A 510 19.45 -4.49 11.41
C GLN A 510 19.27 -5.83 12.12
N LEU A 511 18.67 -6.81 11.47
CA LEU A 511 18.34 -8.10 12.09
C LEU A 511 19.56 -8.95 12.48
N VAL A 512 20.67 -8.87 11.72
CA VAL A 512 21.92 -9.57 12.06
C VAL A 512 22.55 -9.03 13.35
N THR A 513 22.32 -7.75 13.67
CA THR A 513 22.87 -7.14 14.90
C THR A 513 22.07 -7.44 16.16
N ILE A 514 20.83 -7.92 16.05
CA ILE A 514 19.98 -8.21 17.20
C ILE A 514 20.45 -9.49 17.89
N ASP A 515 20.94 -9.36 19.12
CA ASP A 515 21.35 -10.47 19.98
C ASP A 515 20.16 -11.11 20.70
N GLU A 516 19.34 -10.30 21.37
CA GLU A 516 18.19 -10.72 22.14
C GLU A 516 16.95 -9.85 21.85
N ILE A 517 15.77 -10.47 21.92
CA ILE A 517 14.49 -9.77 21.85
C ILE A 517 13.90 -9.70 23.26
N VAL A 518 13.91 -8.51 23.85
CA VAL A 518 13.37 -8.24 25.19
C VAL A 518 12.03 -7.52 25.06
N VAL A 519 10.96 -8.11 25.61
CA VAL A 519 9.63 -7.48 25.58
C VAL A 519 9.25 -6.95 26.95
N ALA A 520 9.07 -5.63 27.01
CA ALA A 520 8.52 -4.95 28.17
C ALA A 520 7.11 -5.45 28.47
N LYS A 521 6.83 -5.76 29.75
CA LYS A 521 5.47 -6.06 30.19
C LYS A 521 4.57 -4.88 29.85
N LYS A 522 3.41 -5.13 29.24
CA LYS A 522 2.38 -4.11 29.10
C LYS A 522 2.06 -3.57 30.49
N SER A 523 2.29 -2.28 30.71
CA SER A 523 1.75 -1.58 31.88
C SER A 523 0.24 -1.86 31.92
N PRO A 524 -0.36 -2.19 33.08
CA PRO A 524 -1.80 -2.21 33.15
C PRO A 524 -2.29 -0.82 32.73
N THR A 525 -3.14 -0.77 31.70
CA THR A 525 -3.92 0.42 31.37
C THR A 525 -4.58 0.91 32.66
N PRO A 526 -4.50 2.20 33.02
CA PRO A 526 -5.28 2.73 34.13
C PRO A 526 -6.74 2.41 33.80
N GLN A 527 -7.34 1.46 34.51
CA GLN A 527 -8.79 1.36 34.53
C GLN A 527 -9.25 2.70 35.11
N GLU A 528 -9.92 3.51 34.29
CA GLU A 528 -10.75 4.59 34.81
C GLU A 528 -11.82 3.93 35.68
N ASP A 529 -11.60 3.98 37.00
CA ASP A 529 -12.61 3.62 37.99
C ASP A 529 -13.84 4.52 37.73
N LEU A 530 -14.87 3.97 37.08
CA LEU A 530 -16.18 4.59 36.88
C LEU A 530 -17.00 4.68 38.18
N ASN A 531 -16.37 4.96 39.32
CA ASN A 531 -17.06 5.23 40.58
C ASN A 531 -16.26 6.22 41.45
N PRO A 532 -16.68 7.49 41.55
CA PRO A 532 -16.02 8.46 42.42
C PRO A 532 -16.46 8.17 43.87
N ASN A 533 -15.66 7.43 44.62
CA ASN A 533 -15.86 7.32 46.06
C ASN A 533 -15.10 8.49 46.74
N PRO A 534 -15.80 9.49 47.33
CA PRO A 534 -15.20 10.78 47.74
C PRO A 534 -14.20 10.69 48.91
N LYS A 535 -13.94 9.50 49.47
CA LYS A 535 -13.04 9.34 50.63
C LYS A 535 -11.57 9.09 50.28
N LYS A 536 -11.21 8.82 49.01
CA LYS A 536 -9.79 8.62 48.60
C LYS A 536 -9.08 9.87 48.07
N ALA A 537 -9.81 10.93 47.71
CA ALA A 537 -9.22 12.16 47.17
C ALA A 537 -8.42 12.98 48.21
N LYS A 538 -8.80 12.93 49.50
CA LYS A 538 -8.11 13.68 50.56
C LYS A 538 -6.70 13.18 50.90
N LYS A 539 -6.33 11.96 50.51
CA LYS A 539 -5.00 11.38 50.80
C LYS A 539 -3.96 11.63 49.70
N ARG A 540 -4.36 12.05 48.50
CA ARG A 540 -3.45 12.35 47.37
C ARG A 540 -3.00 13.81 47.32
N LEU A 541 -3.80 14.74 47.86
CA LEU A 541 -3.45 16.17 47.91
C LEU A 541 -2.44 16.53 49.00
N SER A 542 -2.25 15.68 50.02
CA SER A 542 -1.31 15.94 51.12
C SER A 542 0.14 15.49 50.85
N ALA A 543 0.42 14.83 49.73
CA ALA A 543 1.75 14.25 49.45
C ALA A 543 2.59 15.05 48.41
N VAL A 544 2.03 16.10 47.81
CA VAL A 544 2.71 16.89 46.76
C VAL A 544 3.25 18.23 47.28
N GLY A 545 2.89 18.64 48.51
CA GLY A 545 3.28 19.93 49.09
C GLY A 545 4.35 19.84 50.19
N ALA A 546 5.52 19.26 49.94
CA ALA A 546 6.70 19.44 50.82
C ALA A 546 8.01 18.90 50.22
N LYS A 547 8.61 19.61 49.25
CA LYS A 547 10.08 19.62 49.11
C LYS A 547 10.54 21.04 48.81
N LYS A 548 11.08 21.68 49.85
CA LYS A 548 11.72 22.99 49.84
C LYS A 548 13.01 22.95 49.02
N SER A 549 13.20 23.95 48.16
CA SER A 549 14.48 24.41 47.63
C SER A 549 15.22 25.24 48.69
N PRO A 550 16.53 25.03 48.94
CA PRO A 550 17.35 25.98 49.67
C PRO A 550 18.09 26.92 48.70
N LEU A 551 17.90 28.23 48.88
CA LEU A 551 18.74 29.29 48.33
C LEU A 551 19.85 29.63 49.35
N THR A 552 21.10 29.59 48.87
CA THR A 552 22.27 30.46 49.15
C THR A 552 22.74 30.76 50.58
N ASN A 553 23.98 30.37 50.93
CA ASN A 553 25.13 31.28 51.13
C ASN A 553 26.39 30.57 51.69
N LYS A 554 27.41 30.41 50.84
CA LYS A 554 28.78 30.95 51.00
C LYS A 554 29.57 30.72 49.72
#